data_AF-A0A6I4NR78-F1
#
_entry.id   AF-A0A6I4NR78-F1
#
_cell.length_a   1.000
_cell.length_b   1.000
_cell.length_c   1.000
_cell.angle_alpha   90.00
_cell.angle_beta   90.00
_cell.angle_gamma   90.00
#
_symmetry.space_group_name_H-M   'P 1'
#
loop_
_entity.id
_entity.type
_entity.pdbx_description
1 polymer ?
#
loop_
_entity_poly.entity_id
_entity_poly.type
_entity_poly.pdbx_seq_one_letter_code
_entity_poly.pdbx_strand_id
1 'polypeptide(L)'
;MTTPQDEFDDLLSRAALAALFFDPEMTADDEEYDLQSDVAFCLEAVEGVELDGDTRAELRMLVGLVIADPTAHRQALVDFAMEFAPPEAD
;
A
#
# COMPACT_ATOMS: atom_id res chain seq x y z
N MET A 1 -9.69 19.53 2.19
CA MET A 1 -10.08 18.28 1.54
C MET A 1 -8.83 17.77 0.86
N THR A 2 -8.40 16.56 1.19
CA THR A 2 -7.35 15.84 0.47
C THR A 2 -7.90 15.43 -0.89
N THR A 3 -7.07 15.50 -1.93
CA THR A 3 -7.43 14.94 -3.23
C THR A 3 -7.19 13.42 -3.21
N PRO A 4 -7.84 12.65 -4.10
CA PRO A 4 -7.52 11.23 -4.25
C PRO A 4 -6.03 10.99 -4.54
N GLN A 5 -5.35 11.90 -5.23
CA GLN A 5 -3.89 11.83 -5.44
C GLN A 5 -3.13 11.92 -4.12
N ASP A 6 -3.45 12.90 -3.27
CA ASP A 6 -2.79 13.05 -1.97
C ASP A 6 -2.95 11.78 -1.11
N GLU A 7 -4.12 11.13 -1.19
CA GLU A 7 -4.43 9.90 -0.46
C GLU A 7 -3.64 8.69 -0.98
N PHE A 8 -3.52 8.54 -2.29
CA PHE A 8 -2.70 7.48 -2.89
C PHE A 8 -1.19 7.72 -2.75
N ASP A 9 -0.73 8.97 -2.75
CA ASP A 9 0.67 9.32 -2.49
C ASP A 9 1.06 9.01 -1.03
N ASP A 10 0.15 9.25 -0.07
CA ASP A 10 0.33 8.82 1.32
C ASP A 10 0.38 7.28 1.41
N LEU A 11 -0.51 6.56 0.71
CA LEU A 11 -0.47 5.09 0.66
C LEU A 11 0.87 4.56 0.11
N LEU A 12 1.38 5.14 -0.98
CA LEU A 12 2.68 4.76 -1.54
C LEU A 12 3.82 5.04 -0.57
N SER A 13 3.78 6.18 0.13
CA SER A 13 4.76 6.56 1.15
C SER A 13 4.76 5.60 2.35
N ARG A 14 3.57 5.22 2.83
CA ARG A 14 3.41 4.25 3.92
C ARG A 14 3.88 2.86 3.51
N ALA A 15 3.55 2.39 2.29
CA ALA A 15 4.00 1.11 1.78
C ALA A 15 5.54 1.05 1.66
N ALA A 16 6.17 2.13 1.19
CA ALA A 16 7.62 2.24 1.15
C ALA A 16 8.23 2.21 2.56
N LEU A 17 7.61 2.90 3.53
CA LEU A 17 8.06 2.90 4.91
C LEU A 17 7.96 1.50 5.54
N ALA A 18 6.81 0.83 5.41
CA ALA A 18 6.61 -0.53 5.90
C ALA A 18 7.61 -1.52 5.28
N ALA A 19 7.87 -1.42 3.98
CA ALA A 19 8.86 -2.26 3.31
C ALA A 19 10.30 -2.07 3.85
N LEU A 20 10.66 -0.89 4.37
CA LEU A 20 11.97 -0.66 4.99
C LEU A 20 12.12 -1.36 6.36
N PHE A 21 11.00 -1.63 7.03
CA PHE A 21 10.96 -2.30 8.34
C PHE A 21 10.58 -3.78 8.24
N PHE A 22 10.12 -4.24 7.08
CA PHE A 22 9.84 -5.65 6.83
C PHE A 22 11.14 -6.45 6.84
N ASP A 23 11.23 -7.39 7.80
CA ASP A 23 12.32 -8.36 7.88
C ASP A 23 11.74 -9.78 7.77
N PRO A 24 11.96 -10.49 6.65
CA PRO A 24 11.44 -11.84 6.46
C PRO A 24 12.01 -12.84 7.47
N GLU A 25 13.20 -12.61 8.02
CA GLU A 25 13.80 -13.47 9.04
C GLU A 25 13.13 -13.27 10.41
N MET A 26 12.74 -12.04 10.77
CA MET A 26 11.94 -11.80 11.98
C MET A 26 10.53 -12.38 11.87
N THR A 27 9.90 -12.35 10.70
CA THR A 27 8.54 -12.90 10.51
C THR A 27 8.42 -14.40 10.79
N ALA A 28 9.53 -15.14 10.79
CA ALA A 28 9.54 -16.59 11.00
C ALA A 28 9.63 -17.00 12.48
N ASP A 29 10.23 -16.17 13.33
CA ASP A 29 10.53 -16.47 14.74
C ASP A 29 9.88 -15.49 15.74
N ASP A 30 9.36 -14.35 15.28
CA ASP A 30 8.81 -13.29 16.12
C ASP A 30 7.27 -13.23 16.01
N GLU A 31 6.58 -13.62 17.10
CA GLU A 31 5.11 -13.57 17.17
C GLU A 31 4.56 -12.13 17.21
N GLU A 32 5.42 -11.12 17.39
CA GLU A 32 5.04 -9.71 17.46
C GLU A 32 4.97 -9.01 16.10
N TYR A 33 5.66 -9.50 15.06
CA TYR A 33 5.63 -8.88 13.74
C TYR A 33 4.40 -9.34 12.94
N ASP A 34 3.48 -8.41 12.66
CA ASP A 34 2.26 -8.68 11.88
C ASP A 34 2.21 -7.85 10.60
N LEU A 35 2.53 -8.50 9.47
CA LEU A 35 2.37 -7.93 8.13
C LEU A 35 0.94 -7.42 7.87
N GLN A 36 -0.09 -8.01 8.49
CA GLN A 36 -1.47 -7.55 8.30
C GLN A 36 -1.71 -6.18 8.96
N SER A 37 -1.00 -5.87 10.04
CA SER A 37 -1.05 -4.56 10.70
C SER A 37 -0.37 -3.49 9.84
N ASP A 38 0.77 -3.79 9.22
CA ASP A 38 1.42 -2.86 8.28
C ASP A 38 0.56 -2.61 7.03
N VAL A 39 -0.08 -3.66 6.50
CA VAL A 39 -1.04 -3.52 5.40
C VAL A 39 -2.23 -2.66 5.82
N ALA A 40 -2.77 -2.85 7.02
CA ALA A 40 -3.87 -2.03 7.52
C ALA A 40 -3.46 -0.55 7.66
N PHE A 41 -2.28 -0.29 8.23
CA PHE A 41 -1.71 1.05 8.35
C PHE A 41 -1.56 1.75 6.98
N CYS A 42 -1.15 1.03 5.94
CA CYS A 42 -1.09 1.59 4.59
C CYS A 42 -2.47 1.91 4.02
N LEU A 43 -3.46 1.04 4.26
CA LEU A 43 -4.83 1.21 3.75
C LEU A 43 -5.60 2.34 4.42
N GLU A 44 -5.26 2.73 5.65
CA GLU A 44 -5.81 3.91 6.33
C GLU A 44 -5.67 5.19 5.50
N ALA A 45 -4.61 5.31 4.68
CA ALA A 45 -4.38 6.47 3.82
C ALA A 45 -5.50 6.70 2.78
N VAL A 46 -6.19 5.64 2.37
CA VAL A 46 -7.23 5.66 1.32
C VAL A 46 -8.61 5.25 1.85
N GLU A 47 -8.84 5.28 3.17
CA GLU A 47 -10.16 4.99 3.76
C GLU A 47 -11.26 5.92 3.22
N GLY A 48 -10.90 7.17 2.88
CA GLY A 48 -11.80 8.15 2.27
C GLY A 48 -12.14 7.89 0.79
N VAL A 49 -11.37 7.03 0.11
CA VAL A 49 -11.59 6.66 -1.29
C VAL A 49 -12.64 5.54 -1.38
N GLU A 50 -13.70 5.77 -2.13
CA GLU A 50 -14.66 4.73 -2.48
C GLU A 50 -14.10 3.82 -3.57
N LEU A 51 -13.76 2.59 -3.18
CA LEU A 51 -13.39 1.50 -4.08
C LEU A 51 -14.42 0.38 -3.91
N ASP A 52 -14.74 -0.33 -5.00
CA ASP A 52 -15.52 -1.55 -4.87
C ASP A 52 -14.75 -2.65 -4.13
N GLY A 53 -15.47 -3.70 -3.73
CA GLY A 53 -14.91 -4.76 -2.87
C GLY A 53 -13.75 -5.52 -3.50
N ASP A 54 -13.81 -5.78 -4.82
CA ASP A 54 -12.77 -6.52 -5.53
C ASP A 54 -11.51 -5.65 -5.69
N THR A 55 -11.70 -4.39 -6.07
CA THR A 55 -10.64 -3.38 -6.18
C THR A 55 -9.95 -3.14 -4.83
N ARG A 56 -10.71 -3.08 -3.73
CA ARG A 56 -10.14 -2.93 -2.39
C ARG A 56 -9.37 -4.18 -1.95
N ALA A 57 -9.82 -5.37 -2.34
CA ALA A 57 -9.09 -6.61 -2.06
C ALA A 57 -7.79 -6.69 -2.87
N GLU A 58 -7.80 -6.26 -4.14
CA GLU A 58 -6.61 -6.16 -4.98
C GLU A 58 -5.59 -5.19 -4.39
N LEU A 59 -6.03 -3.99 -3.96
CA LEU A 59 -5.15 -3.02 -3.33
C LEU A 59 -4.48 -3.58 -2.07
N ARG A 60 -5.25 -4.25 -1.20
CA ARG A 60 -4.72 -4.91 0.00
C ARG A 60 -3.62 -5.92 -0.35
N MET A 61 -3.84 -6.71 -1.39
CA MET A 61 -2.90 -7.73 -1.87
C MET A 61 -1.63 -7.07 -2.44
N LEU A 62 -1.77 -6.05 -3.28
CA LEU A 62 -0.63 -5.31 -3.86
C LEU A 62 0.22 -4.64 -2.78
N VAL A 63 -0.39 -4.03 -1.77
CA VAL A 63 0.33 -3.45 -0.62
C VAL A 63 1.14 -4.52 0.10
N GLY A 64 0.55 -5.67 0.40
CA GLY A 64 1.26 -6.79 1.05
C GLY A 64 2.45 -7.30 0.23
N LEU A 65 2.27 -7.42 -1.09
CA LEU A 65 3.36 -7.80 -2.01
C LEU A 65 4.48 -6.76 -2.04
N VAL A 66 4.15 -5.46 -2.05
CA VAL A 66 5.14 -4.38 -2.05
C VAL A 66 5.91 -4.32 -0.74
N ILE A 67 5.27 -4.54 0.41
CA ILE A 67 5.96 -4.58 1.69
C ILE A 67 6.97 -5.74 1.71
N ALA A 68 6.56 -6.92 1.23
CA ALA A 68 7.41 -8.11 1.23
C ALA A 68 8.55 -8.08 0.20
N ASP A 69 8.30 -7.56 -1.01
CA ASP A 69 9.30 -7.39 -2.07
C ASP A 69 9.00 -6.15 -2.93
N PRO A 70 9.46 -4.96 -2.50
CA PRO A 70 9.24 -3.72 -3.23
C PRO A 70 10.04 -3.68 -4.55
N THR A 71 11.05 -4.56 -4.73
CA THR A 71 11.80 -4.61 -5.99
C THR A 71 10.98 -5.26 -7.09
N ALA A 72 10.24 -6.31 -6.76
CA ALA A 72 9.36 -7.00 -7.70
C ALA A 72 8.03 -6.28 -7.93
N HIS A 73 7.46 -5.65 -6.90
CA HIS A 73 6.04 -5.30 -6.91
C HIS A 73 5.71 -3.80 -6.93
N ARG A 74 6.67 -2.90 -6.66
CA ARG A 74 6.36 -1.46 -6.53
C ARG A 74 5.66 -0.86 -7.74
N GLN A 75 5.99 -1.31 -8.96
CA GLN A 75 5.43 -0.75 -10.17
C GLN A 75 3.94 -1.04 -10.28
N ALA A 76 3.49 -2.25 -9.89
CA ALA A 76 2.08 -2.61 -9.95
C ALA A 76 1.23 -1.74 -9.01
N LEU A 77 1.75 -1.39 -7.83
CA LEU A 77 1.07 -0.50 -6.90
C LEU A 77 1.04 0.96 -7.42
N VAL A 78 2.11 1.41 -8.06
CA VAL A 78 2.16 2.74 -8.71
C VAL A 78 1.17 2.81 -9.87
N ASP A 79 1.10 1.77 -10.71
CA ASP A 79 0.17 1.71 -11.84
C ASP A 79 -1.29 1.73 -11.33
N PHE A 80 -1.58 1.00 -10.26
CA PHE A 80 -2.88 1.06 -9.57
C PHE A 80 -3.20 2.48 -9.09
N ALA A 81 -2.28 3.14 -8.40
CA ALA A 81 -2.49 4.51 -7.93
C ALA A 81 -2.79 5.48 -9.09
N MET A 82 -2.08 5.35 -10.21
CA MET A 82 -2.32 6.18 -11.41
C MET A 82 -3.67 5.91 -12.08
N GLU A 83 -4.19 4.69 -11.99
CA GLU A 83 -5.52 4.34 -12.52
C GLU A 83 -6.64 5.00 -11.71
N PHE A 84 -6.55 4.96 -10.37
CA PHE A 84 -7.61 5.43 -9.47
C PHE A 84 -7.45 6.89 -9.02
N ALA A 85 -6.25 7.46 -9.17
CA ALA A 85 -5.94 8.86 -8.89
C ALA A 85 -4.91 9.39 -9.90
N PRO A 86 -5.29 9.53 -11.19
CA PRO A 86 -4.38 10.04 -12.21
C PRO A 86 -3.94 11.46 -11.87
N PRO A 87 -2.66 11.83 -12.09
CA PRO A 87 -2.13 13.16 -11.77
C PRO A 87 -2.94 14.27 -12.46
N GLU A 88 -3.08 15.43 -11.81
CA GLU A 88 -3.77 16.56 -12.43
C GLU A 88 -2.99 16.98 -13.67
N ALA A 89 -3.68 17.15 -14.80
CA ALA A 89 -3.05 17.67 -15.99
C ALA A 89 -2.80 19.17 -15.79
N ASP A 90 -1.52 19.58 -15.83
CA ASP A 90 -1.06 20.98 -15.81
C ASP A 90 -1.80 21.88 -16.83
#